data_AF-A0A7J2HKK4-F1
#
_entry.id   AF-A0A7J2HKK4-F1
#
_cell.length_a   1.000
_cell.length_b   1.000
_cell.length_c   1.000
_cell.angle_alpha   90.00
_cell.angle_beta   90.00
_cell.angle_gamma   90.00
#
_symmetry.space_group_name_H-M   'P 1'
#
loop_
_entity.id
_entity.type
_entity.pdbx_description
1 polymer ?
#
loop_
_entity_poly.entity_id
_entity_poly.type
_entity_poly.pdbx_seq_one_letter_code
_entity_poly.pdbx_strand_id
1 'polypeptide(L)'
;MGRNGMLMKLEPEPGAPKPESYFMDLGEALERGRGVYDIKATVLEIGAERRVMTKFGEATLREILLIDDEGEARLTVWRGKAEELGDLKPGETIYLTDVRIEDGRLSLTPRSIIAFREKPSPEALEKVAGRRVKDVILRVLDVSETAAGLRLISTDGEKIIRVIVPEKLDVKSGDHILVKEAAQEVRRDRVRLLCKVGVVEVIKPEKEIEVPNRLVHLREIVSGERVDERDVIVEGILYTKTQPMSIKTRFGEAKKLGFWIKEGEAAVQGVAWRDKAEELDKISEGSRIRLKWVDVRMNIFNEPEINLGSDTVIEVLESSQEELK
;
A
#
# COMPACT_ATOMS: atom_id res chain seq x y z
N MET A 1 -30.22 -26.99 4.05
CA MET A 1 -31.00 -27.98 4.82
C MET A 1 -32.20 -28.41 3.98
N GLY A 2 -32.43 -29.71 3.82
CA GLY A 2 -33.61 -30.22 3.12
C GLY A 2 -34.90 -29.99 3.91
N ARG A 3 -36.05 -30.31 3.32
CA ARG A 3 -37.41 -30.07 3.91
C ARG A 3 -37.61 -30.61 5.33
N ASN A 4 -36.81 -31.59 5.78
CA ASN A 4 -36.90 -32.22 7.10
C ASN A 4 -35.60 -32.12 7.92
N GLY A 5 -34.66 -31.24 7.56
CA GLY A 5 -33.43 -31.07 8.33
C GLY A 5 -33.68 -30.27 9.61
N MET A 6 -33.34 -30.83 10.77
CA MET A 6 -33.34 -30.12 12.05
C MET A 6 -31.91 -29.74 12.44
N LEU A 7 -31.71 -28.49 12.84
CA LEU A 7 -30.50 -28.03 13.53
C LEU A 7 -30.81 -27.98 15.03
N MET A 8 -30.04 -28.70 15.83
CA MET A 8 -30.08 -28.63 17.28
C MET A 8 -28.73 -28.14 17.79
N LYS A 9 -28.74 -27.17 18.69
CA LYS A 9 -27.55 -26.75 19.43
C LYS A 9 -27.29 -27.79 20.52
N LEU A 10 -26.16 -28.49 20.41
CA LEU A 10 -25.71 -29.44 21.42
C LEU A 10 -24.74 -28.74 22.38
N GLU A 11 -24.67 -29.22 23.61
CA GLU A 11 -23.60 -28.86 24.53
C GLU A 11 -22.27 -29.42 23.98
N PRO A 12 -21.15 -28.68 24.11
CA PRO A 12 -19.85 -29.18 23.68
C PRO A 12 -19.49 -30.48 24.40
N GLU A 13 -19.08 -31.50 23.66
CA GLU A 13 -18.59 -32.73 24.27
C GLU A 13 -17.33 -32.43 25.13
N PRO A 14 -17.18 -33.05 26.32
CA PRO A 14 -15.98 -32.89 27.12
C PRO A 14 -14.72 -33.24 26.32
N GLY A 15 -13.80 -32.29 26.20
CA GLY A 15 -12.56 -32.46 25.43
C GLY A 15 -12.66 -32.13 23.94
N ALA A 16 -13.83 -31.72 23.44
CA ALA A 16 -13.92 -31.14 22.10
C ALA A 16 -13.01 -29.91 22.01
N PRO A 17 -12.21 -29.78 20.94
CA PRO A 17 -11.38 -28.61 20.74
C PRO A 17 -12.25 -27.36 20.64
N LYS A 18 -11.74 -26.26 21.20
CA LYS A 18 -12.40 -24.97 21.13
C LYS A 18 -12.45 -24.51 19.66
N PRO A 19 -13.57 -23.94 19.16
CA PRO A 19 -13.67 -23.48 17.77
C PRO A 19 -12.49 -22.58 17.32
N GLU A 20 -11.96 -21.78 18.22
CA GLU A 20 -10.80 -20.91 18.06
C GLU A 20 -9.55 -21.67 17.58
N SER A 21 -9.33 -22.91 18.01
CA SER A 21 -8.12 -23.67 17.70
C SER A 21 -8.04 -24.16 16.25
N TYR A 22 -9.10 -23.99 15.47
CA TYR A 22 -9.13 -24.33 14.04
C TYR A 22 -8.63 -23.19 13.15
N PHE A 23 -8.45 -21.99 13.71
CA PHE A 23 -7.97 -20.82 12.99
C PHE A 23 -6.47 -20.67 13.19
N MET A 24 -5.78 -20.41 12.10
CA MET A 24 -4.35 -20.13 12.07
C MET A 24 -4.09 -18.68 12.45
N ASP A 25 -2.99 -18.40 13.14
CA ASP A 25 -2.55 -17.02 13.35
C ASP A 25 -2.16 -16.37 12.01
N LEU A 26 -2.35 -15.06 11.91
CA LEU A 26 -2.12 -14.29 10.68
C LEU A 26 -0.68 -14.42 10.18
N GLY A 27 0.30 -14.30 11.07
CA GLY A 27 1.73 -14.41 10.78
C GLY A 27 2.08 -15.77 10.18
N GLU A 28 1.62 -16.86 10.77
CA GLU A 28 1.81 -18.21 10.24
C GLU A 28 1.17 -18.34 8.84
N ALA A 29 -0.04 -17.81 8.65
CA ALA A 29 -0.71 -17.86 7.35
C ALA A 29 0.05 -17.04 6.28
N LEU A 30 0.66 -15.92 6.66
CA LEU A 30 1.49 -15.09 5.77
C LEU A 30 2.80 -15.79 5.41
N GLU A 31 3.43 -16.50 6.35
CA GLU A 31 4.66 -17.27 6.13
C GLU A 31 4.42 -18.42 5.15
N ARG A 32 3.30 -19.14 5.28
CA ARG A 32 2.86 -20.17 4.30
C ARG A 32 2.61 -19.57 2.91
N GLY A 33 2.40 -18.26 2.83
CA GLY A 33 2.36 -17.51 1.59
C GLY A 33 1.03 -17.66 0.86
N ARG A 34 1.10 -17.97 -0.43
CA ARG A 34 -0.08 -17.94 -1.30
C ARG A 34 -1.02 -19.11 -0.99
N GLY A 35 -2.25 -18.81 -0.58
CA GLY A 35 -3.23 -19.85 -0.29
C GLY A 35 -4.58 -19.30 0.16
N VAL A 36 -5.41 -20.21 0.66
CA VAL A 36 -6.70 -19.91 1.30
C VAL A 36 -6.68 -20.55 2.67
N TYR A 37 -6.89 -19.75 3.72
CA TYR A 37 -6.72 -20.16 5.10
C TYR A 37 -7.86 -19.64 5.97
N ASP A 38 -8.16 -20.38 7.02
CA ASP A 38 -8.98 -19.88 8.12
C ASP A 38 -8.04 -19.19 9.10
N ILE A 39 -8.22 -17.89 9.32
CA ILE A 39 -7.29 -17.07 10.08
C ILE A 39 -7.93 -16.41 11.30
N LYS A 40 -7.12 -16.19 12.32
CA LYS A 40 -7.38 -15.34 13.47
C LYS A 40 -6.50 -14.10 13.36
N ALA A 41 -7.07 -12.91 13.58
CA ALA A 41 -6.29 -11.69 13.60
C ALA A 41 -6.93 -10.60 14.47
N THR A 42 -6.12 -9.70 14.99
CA THR A 42 -6.55 -8.49 15.71
C THR A 42 -6.71 -7.32 14.75
N VAL A 43 -7.80 -6.58 14.86
CA VAL A 43 -8.05 -5.36 14.08
C VAL A 43 -7.14 -4.24 14.58
N LEU A 44 -6.25 -3.74 13.73
CA LEU A 44 -5.41 -2.58 14.04
C LEU A 44 -6.13 -1.26 13.74
N GLU A 45 -6.64 -1.14 12.51
CA GLU A 45 -7.33 0.07 12.03
C GLU A 45 -8.28 -0.27 10.90
N ILE A 46 -9.35 0.49 10.79
CA ILE A 46 -10.37 0.31 9.76
C ILE A 46 -10.33 1.53 8.85
N GLY A 47 -9.98 1.29 7.59
CA GLY A 47 -9.94 2.34 6.58
C GLY A 47 -11.32 2.89 6.27
N ALA A 48 -11.35 4.08 5.69
CA ALA A 48 -12.59 4.68 5.20
C ALA A 48 -13.25 3.82 4.12
N GLU A 49 -14.59 3.85 4.10
CA GLU A 49 -15.35 3.27 3.01
C GLU A 49 -15.21 4.10 1.74
N ARG A 50 -15.04 3.44 0.59
CA ARG A 50 -15.00 4.09 -0.71
C ARG A 50 -15.85 3.38 -1.73
N ARG A 51 -16.37 4.13 -2.70
CA ARG A 51 -17.03 3.59 -3.89
C ARG A 51 -16.07 3.62 -5.07
N VAL A 52 -15.99 2.52 -5.79
CA VAL A 52 -15.13 2.38 -6.96
C VAL A 52 -15.90 1.81 -8.14
N MET A 53 -15.54 2.27 -9.33
CA MET A 53 -16.08 1.72 -10.57
C MET A 53 -15.37 0.41 -10.90
N THR A 54 -16.11 -0.68 -11.04
CA THR A 54 -15.57 -1.97 -11.49
C THR A 54 -16.20 -2.38 -12.81
N LYS A 55 -15.63 -3.38 -13.48
CA LYS A 55 -16.23 -4.01 -14.67
C LYS A 55 -17.65 -4.57 -14.44
N PHE A 56 -18.05 -4.74 -13.18
CA PHE A 56 -19.36 -5.25 -12.76
C PHE A 56 -20.24 -4.17 -12.13
N GLY A 57 -20.00 -2.89 -12.45
CA GLY A 57 -20.72 -1.79 -11.82
C GLY A 57 -20.01 -1.24 -10.58
N GLU A 58 -20.65 -0.28 -9.94
CA GLU A 58 -20.16 0.38 -8.74
C GLU A 58 -20.03 -0.65 -7.60
N ALA A 59 -18.99 -0.52 -6.80
CA ALA A 59 -18.76 -1.39 -5.65
C ALA A 59 -18.21 -0.59 -4.47
N THR A 60 -18.76 -0.88 -3.29
CA THR A 60 -18.19 -0.46 -2.01
C THR A 60 -16.91 -1.25 -1.74
N LEU A 61 -15.89 -0.61 -1.20
CA LEU A 61 -14.64 -1.22 -0.78
C LEU A 61 -14.20 -0.63 0.55
N ARG A 62 -13.68 -1.48 1.44
CA ARG A 62 -12.95 -1.06 2.63
C ARG A 62 -11.66 -1.86 2.78
N GLU A 63 -10.65 -1.24 3.37
CA GLU A 63 -9.39 -1.90 3.73
C GLU A 63 -9.29 -1.91 5.26
N ILE A 64 -9.00 -3.08 5.83
CA ILE A 64 -8.85 -3.26 7.27
C ILE A 64 -7.42 -3.73 7.51
N LEU A 65 -6.70 -3.07 8.41
CA LEU A 65 -5.40 -3.52 8.86
C LEU A 65 -5.58 -4.54 9.96
N LEU A 66 -4.98 -5.70 9.75
CA LEU A 66 -4.99 -6.82 10.67
C LEU A 66 -3.56 -7.09 11.13
N ILE A 67 -3.41 -7.38 12.41
CA ILE A 67 -2.16 -7.74 13.05
C ILE A 67 -2.33 -8.98 13.92
N ASP A 68 -1.25 -9.68 14.14
CA ASP A 68 -1.05 -10.55 15.31
C ASP A 68 0.36 -10.28 15.88
N ASP A 69 0.96 -11.27 16.55
CA ASP A 69 2.29 -11.16 17.12
C ASP A 69 3.43 -11.18 16.08
N GLU A 70 3.21 -11.81 14.93
CA GLU A 70 4.27 -12.13 13.96
C GLU A 70 4.00 -11.54 12.57
N GLY A 71 2.80 -11.03 12.34
CA GLY A 71 2.27 -10.74 11.04
C GLY A 71 1.40 -9.49 11.02
N GLU A 72 1.45 -8.82 9.88
CA GLU A 72 0.58 -7.70 9.57
C GLU A 72 0.15 -7.78 8.12
N ALA A 73 -1.14 -7.60 7.89
CA ALA A 73 -1.64 -7.53 6.54
C ALA A 73 -2.90 -6.70 6.39
N ARG A 74 -3.13 -6.30 5.15
CA ARG A 74 -4.31 -5.56 4.75
C ARG A 74 -5.34 -6.50 4.15
N LEU A 75 -6.51 -6.53 4.77
CA LEU A 75 -7.70 -7.20 4.25
C LEU A 75 -8.51 -6.21 3.39
N THR A 76 -8.62 -6.49 2.10
CA THR A 76 -9.52 -5.75 1.21
C THR A 76 -10.88 -6.46 1.16
N VAL A 77 -11.92 -5.75 1.59
CA VAL A 77 -13.30 -6.23 1.57
C VAL A 77 -14.16 -5.41 0.63
N TRP A 78 -15.14 -6.06 0.01
CA TRP A 78 -15.92 -5.50 -1.08
C TRP A 78 -17.43 -5.69 -0.85
N ARG A 79 -18.23 -4.77 -1.42
CA ARG A 79 -19.70 -4.81 -1.45
C ARG A 79 -20.28 -5.02 -0.05
N GLY A 80 -21.25 -5.92 0.12
CA GLY A 80 -21.88 -6.17 1.41
C GLY A 80 -20.92 -6.56 2.53
N LYS A 81 -19.76 -7.16 2.22
CA LYS A 81 -18.74 -7.44 3.24
C LYS A 81 -18.03 -6.19 3.74
N ALA A 82 -17.91 -5.14 2.91
CA ALA A 82 -17.35 -3.86 3.35
C ALA A 82 -18.28 -3.16 4.36
N GLU A 83 -19.59 -3.34 4.21
CA GLU A 83 -20.60 -2.85 5.15
C GLU A 83 -20.63 -3.72 6.43
N GLU A 84 -20.67 -5.06 6.30
CA GLU A 84 -20.71 -6.02 7.41
C GLU A 84 -19.52 -5.90 8.37
N LEU A 85 -18.34 -5.60 7.84
CA LEU A 85 -17.10 -5.43 8.61
C LEU A 85 -16.85 -3.96 9.00
N GLY A 86 -17.80 -3.08 8.68
CA GLY A 86 -17.59 -1.65 8.82
C GLY A 86 -17.69 -1.12 10.25
N ASP A 87 -18.26 -1.92 11.15
CA ASP A 87 -18.51 -1.61 12.56
C ASP A 87 -17.47 -2.21 13.52
N LEU A 88 -16.46 -2.90 12.99
CA LEU A 88 -15.33 -3.40 13.77
C LEU A 88 -14.67 -2.27 14.57
N LYS A 89 -13.91 -2.63 15.59
CA LYS A 89 -13.14 -1.67 16.38
C LYS A 89 -11.69 -2.11 16.51
N PRO A 90 -10.74 -1.16 16.57
CA PRO A 90 -9.37 -1.47 16.94
C PRO A 90 -9.31 -2.30 18.22
N GLY A 91 -8.53 -3.38 18.18
CA GLY A 91 -8.35 -4.34 19.26
C GLY A 91 -9.31 -5.52 19.23
N GLU A 92 -10.39 -5.51 18.43
CA GLU A 92 -11.24 -6.69 18.27
C GLU A 92 -10.47 -7.82 17.58
N THR A 93 -10.62 -9.05 18.09
CA THR A 93 -10.10 -10.25 17.41
C THR A 93 -11.19 -10.81 16.52
N ILE A 94 -10.87 -11.02 15.24
CA ILE A 94 -11.77 -11.62 14.26
C ILE A 94 -11.25 -12.97 13.81
N TYR A 95 -12.19 -13.89 13.59
CA TYR A 95 -11.93 -15.24 13.08
C TYR A 95 -12.61 -15.34 11.72
N LEU A 96 -11.82 -15.40 10.66
CA LEU A 96 -12.28 -15.35 9.28
C LEU A 96 -12.02 -16.67 8.59
N THR A 97 -13.02 -17.22 7.92
CA THR A 97 -12.85 -18.44 7.11
C THR A 97 -12.49 -18.10 5.66
N ASP A 98 -11.85 -19.06 4.99
CA ASP A 98 -11.57 -19.03 3.56
C ASP A 98 -10.90 -17.71 3.09
N VAL A 99 -10.00 -17.14 3.89
CA VAL A 99 -9.30 -15.90 3.54
C VAL A 99 -8.20 -16.21 2.53
N ARG A 100 -8.26 -15.57 1.37
CA ARG A 100 -7.23 -15.70 0.35
C ARG A 100 -6.06 -14.77 0.66
N ILE A 101 -4.87 -15.35 0.79
CA ILE A 101 -3.60 -14.64 0.96
C ILE A 101 -2.82 -14.65 -0.36
N GLU A 102 -2.35 -13.47 -0.75
CA GLU A 102 -1.61 -13.28 -1.99
C GLU A 102 -0.66 -12.08 -1.92
N ASP A 103 0.65 -12.32 -2.08
CA ASP A 103 1.73 -11.34 -1.88
C ASP A 103 1.65 -10.57 -0.55
N GLY A 104 1.15 -11.20 0.52
CA GLY A 104 0.92 -10.52 1.81
C GLY A 104 -0.26 -9.53 1.77
N ARG A 105 -1.27 -9.79 0.94
CA ARG A 105 -2.58 -9.13 0.96
C ARG A 105 -3.66 -10.16 1.21
N LEU A 106 -4.66 -9.77 1.97
CA LEU A 106 -5.81 -10.61 2.29
C LEU A 106 -7.01 -10.15 1.47
N SER A 107 -7.79 -11.11 1.00
CA SER A 107 -9.08 -10.87 0.35
C SER A 107 -10.07 -11.96 0.73
N LEU A 108 -11.35 -11.61 0.80
CA LEU A 108 -12.40 -12.57 1.07
C LEU A 108 -12.77 -13.33 -0.21
N THR A 109 -13.08 -14.62 -0.06
CA THR A 109 -13.70 -15.42 -1.11
C THR A 109 -15.23 -15.39 -0.97
N PRO A 110 -16.00 -15.90 -1.94
CA PRO A 110 -17.45 -16.03 -1.80
C PRO A 110 -17.91 -16.90 -0.63
N ARG A 111 -17.02 -17.72 -0.04
CA ARG A 111 -17.30 -18.58 1.11
C ARG A 111 -16.86 -17.99 2.44
N SER A 112 -16.12 -16.89 2.42
CA SER A 112 -15.60 -16.29 3.64
C SER A 112 -16.70 -15.76 4.53
N ILE A 113 -16.65 -16.17 5.79
CA ILE A 113 -17.51 -15.66 6.85
C ILE A 113 -16.65 -15.19 8.02
N ILE A 114 -17.21 -14.26 8.80
CA ILE A 114 -16.72 -14.02 10.16
C ILE A 114 -17.35 -15.10 11.02
N ALA A 115 -16.55 -16.06 11.47
CA ALA A 115 -17.05 -17.15 12.31
C ALA A 115 -17.51 -16.60 13.66
N PHE A 116 -16.71 -15.74 14.28
CA PHE A 116 -17.04 -14.99 15.49
C PHE A 116 -16.06 -13.82 15.71
N ARG A 117 -16.42 -12.93 16.65
CA ARG A 117 -15.67 -11.74 17.04
C ARG A 117 -15.49 -11.74 18.55
N GLU A 118 -14.29 -11.43 19.01
CA GLU A 118 -14.02 -11.16 20.41
C GLU A 118 -13.85 -9.66 20.64
N LYS A 119 -14.35 -9.19 21.78
CA LYS A 119 -14.14 -7.81 22.21
C LYS A 119 -12.64 -7.56 22.47
N PRO A 120 -12.18 -6.30 22.40
CA PRO A 120 -10.78 -5.99 22.66
C PRO A 120 -10.31 -6.47 24.03
N SER A 121 -9.25 -7.27 24.04
CA SER A 121 -8.54 -7.66 25.25
C SER A 121 -7.49 -6.59 25.63
N PRO A 122 -7.05 -6.52 26.90
CA PRO A 122 -5.97 -5.60 27.29
C PRO A 122 -4.70 -5.78 26.45
N GLU A 123 -4.33 -7.04 26.16
CA GLU A 123 -3.17 -7.39 25.33
C GLU A 123 -3.34 -6.89 23.89
N ALA A 124 -4.52 -7.11 23.29
CA ALA A 124 -4.81 -6.63 21.94
C ALA A 124 -4.77 -5.10 21.86
N LEU A 125 -5.26 -4.40 22.89
CA LEU A 125 -5.20 -2.94 22.98
C LEU A 125 -3.77 -2.43 23.13
N GLU A 126 -2.92 -3.12 23.89
CA GLU A 126 -1.50 -2.78 24.02
C GLU A 126 -0.77 -2.94 22.66
N LYS A 127 -1.02 -4.04 21.94
CA LYS A 127 -0.50 -4.25 20.58
C LYS A 127 -0.93 -3.11 19.64
N VAL A 128 -2.23 -2.77 19.64
CA VAL A 128 -2.75 -1.66 18.84
C VAL A 128 -2.11 -0.32 19.24
N ALA A 129 -1.94 -0.06 20.54
CA ALA A 129 -1.34 1.17 21.03
C ALA A 129 0.14 1.30 20.61
N GLY A 130 0.90 0.20 20.64
CA GLY A 130 2.29 0.16 20.17
C GLY A 130 2.45 0.42 18.66
N ARG A 131 1.34 0.33 17.91
CA ARG A 131 1.28 0.63 16.48
C ARG A 131 0.65 2.00 16.18
N ARG A 132 0.40 2.83 17.19
CA ARG A 132 -0.09 4.20 17.01
C ARG A 132 1.04 5.21 17.19
N VAL A 133 1.07 6.18 16.30
CA VAL A 133 1.93 7.35 16.43
C VAL A 133 1.10 8.57 16.79
N LYS A 134 1.70 9.51 17.51
CA LYS A 134 1.05 10.75 17.94
C LYS A 134 1.99 11.93 17.74
N ASP A 135 1.39 13.07 17.44
CA ASP A 135 2.06 14.37 17.31
C ASP A 135 3.31 14.34 16.42
N VAL A 136 3.21 13.66 15.27
CA VAL A 136 4.31 13.53 14.31
C VAL A 136 4.28 14.71 13.35
N ILE A 137 5.37 15.48 13.30
CA ILE A 137 5.54 16.55 12.31
C ILE A 137 6.29 16.01 11.10
N LEU A 138 5.75 16.23 9.91
CA LEU A 138 6.34 15.78 8.65
C LEU A 138 6.38 16.90 7.64
N ARG A 139 7.37 16.87 6.75
CA ARG A 139 7.41 17.71 5.54
C ARG A 139 6.79 16.96 4.38
N VAL A 140 5.86 17.58 3.68
CA VAL A 140 5.23 17.03 2.48
C VAL A 140 6.17 17.19 1.29
N LEU A 141 6.43 16.10 0.59
CA LEU A 141 7.27 16.04 -0.60
C LEU A 141 6.45 15.97 -1.88
N ASP A 142 5.36 15.19 -1.87
CA ASP A 142 4.41 15.10 -2.97
C ASP A 142 3.00 14.79 -2.46
N VAL A 143 2.00 15.19 -3.25
CA VAL A 143 0.57 15.01 -2.95
C VAL A 143 -0.08 14.27 -4.11
N SER A 144 -0.83 13.21 -3.80
CA SER A 144 -1.61 12.45 -4.76
C SER A 144 -3.04 12.30 -4.26
N GLU A 145 -4.01 12.70 -5.08
CA GLU A 145 -5.41 12.41 -4.81
C GLU A 145 -5.70 10.93 -5.11
N THR A 146 -6.45 10.31 -4.20
CA THR A 146 -6.93 8.95 -4.35
C THR A 146 -8.43 8.89 -4.12
N ALA A 147 -9.07 7.80 -4.53
CA ALA A 147 -10.49 7.57 -4.23
C ALA A 147 -10.81 7.53 -2.72
N ALA A 148 -9.81 7.38 -1.84
CA ALA A 148 -9.97 7.32 -0.39
C ALA A 148 -9.64 8.64 0.31
N GLY A 149 -9.32 9.72 -0.43
CA GLY A 149 -8.77 10.96 0.12
C GLY A 149 -7.35 11.21 -0.40
N LEU A 150 -6.52 11.91 0.36
CA LEU A 150 -5.16 12.24 -0.06
C LEU A 150 -4.15 11.17 0.37
N ARG A 151 -3.17 10.94 -0.49
CA ARG A 151 -1.91 10.27 -0.15
C ARG A 151 -0.82 11.32 -0.22
N LEU A 152 -0.23 11.62 0.94
CA LEU A 152 0.91 12.51 1.06
C LEU A 152 2.16 11.65 1.13
N ILE A 153 3.14 11.91 0.27
CA ILE A 153 4.50 11.39 0.43
C ILE A 153 5.24 12.44 1.23
N SER A 154 5.78 12.05 2.37
CA SER A 154 6.31 12.97 3.37
C SER A 154 7.58 12.44 4.00
N THR A 155 8.27 13.26 4.80
CA THR A 155 9.48 12.85 5.52
C THR A 155 9.57 13.51 6.89
N ASP A 156 10.19 12.79 7.82
CA ASP A 156 10.64 13.26 9.12
C ASP A 156 12.10 13.78 9.09
N GLY A 157 12.75 13.71 7.93
CA GLY A 157 14.15 14.06 7.72
C GLY A 157 15.05 12.85 7.46
N GLU A 158 14.60 11.65 7.83
CA GLU A 158 15.36 10.42 7.63
C GLU A 158 14.62 9.47 6.67
N LYS A 159 13.35 9.22 6.95
CA LYS A 159 12.52 8.22 6.25
C LYS A 159 11.51 8.89 5.34
N ILE A 160 11.12 8.15 4.31
CA ILE A 160 9.98 8.50 3.47
C ILE A 160 8.73 7.80 4.03
N ILE A 161 7.74 8.58 4.39
CA ILE A 161 6.52 8.17 5.09
C ILE A 161 5.32 8.52 4.21
N ARG A 162 4.41 7.58 3.98
CA ARG A 162 3.13 7.90 3.33
C ARG A 162 2.06 8.19 4.36
N VAL A 163 1.43 9.35 4.28
CA VAL A 163 0.28 9.71 5.11
C VAL A 163 -0.99 9.54 4.29
N ILE A 164 -1.89 8.67 4.75
CA ILE A 164 -3.19 8.42 4.13
C ILE A 164 -4.23 9.24 4.88
N VAL A 165 -4.71 10.30 4.25
CA VAL A 165 -5.62 11.29 4.82
C VAL A 165 -7.01 11.09 4.22
N PRO A 166 -8.02 10.62 4.98
CA PRO A 166 -9.32 10.24 4.44
C PRO A 166 -10.26 11.44 4.22
N GLU A 167 -9.70 12.60 3.93
CA GLU A 167 -10.42 13.86 3.70
C GLU A 167 -9.63 14.73 2.72
N LYS A 168 -10.27 15.80 2.25
CA LYS A 168 -9.57 16.84 1.49
C LYS A 168 -8.86 17.77 2.47
N LEU A 169 -7.65 18.18 2.11
CA LEU A 169 -6.84 19.13 2.84
C LEU A 169 -6.16 20.04 1.82
N ASP A 170 -6.14 21.34 2.08
CA ASP A 170 -5.36 22.29 1.26
C ASP A 170 -3.88 22.18 1.66
N VAL A 171 -3.16 21.29 0.97
CA VAL A 171 -1.76 20.97 1.25
C VAL A 171 -1.01 20.82 -0.07
N LYS A 172 0.21 21.35 -0.13
CA LYS A 172 1.12 21.23 -1.27
C LYS A 172 2.48 20.69 -0.85
N SER A 173 3.27 20.30 -1.86
CA SER A 173 4.69 20.00 -1.65
C SER A 173 5.40 21.19 -0.98
N GLY A 174 6.26 20.88 -0.01
CA GLY A 174 6.98 21.85 0.80
C GLY A 174 6.27 22.25 2.09
N ASP A 175 4.95 22.08 2.21
CA ASP A 175 4.23 22.35 3.46
C ASP A 175 4.64 21.34 4.55
N HIS A 176 4.45 21.73 5.81
CA HIS A 176 4.59 20.83 6.95
C HIS A 176 3.23 20.48 7.52
N ILE A 177 3.11 19.25 7.99
CA ILE A 177 1.88 18.74 8.59
C ILE A 177 2.16 18.20 9.99
N LEU A 178 1.20 18.36 10.89
CA LEU A 178 1.11 17.67 12.16
C LEU A 178 0.10 16.53 12.02
N VAL A 179 0.54 15.30 12.26
CA VAL A 179 -0.31 14.12 12.38
C VAL A 179 -0.54 13.87 13.87
N LYS A 180 -1.69 14.27 14.39
CA LYS A 180 -2.03 14.16 15.82
C LYS A 180 -2.13 12.72 16.28
N GLU A 181 -2.70 11.86 15.44
CA GLU A 181 -2.79 10.42 15.69
C GLU A 181 -2.93 9.65 14.38
N ALA A 182 -2.21 8.54 14.23
CA ALA A 182 -2.39 7.61 13.13
C ALA A 182 -2.02 6.19 13.53
N ALA A 183 -2.64 5.20 12.86
CA ALA A 183 -2.16 3.84 12.90
C ALA A 183 -0.98 3.69 11.91
N GLN A 184 0.13 3.13 12.38
CA GLN A 184 1.33 2.91 11.59
C GLN A 184 1.31 1.49 11.00
N GLU A 185 1.30 1.40 9.68
CA GLU A 185 1.61 0.17 8.92
C GLU A 185 3.08 0.21 8.47
N VAL A 186 3.79 -0.90 8.65
CA VAL A 186 5.16 -1.07 8.12
C VAL A 186 5.16 -2.27 7.19
N ARG A 187 5.41 -2.04 5.91
CA ARG A 187 5.42 -3.11 4.92
C ARG A 187 6.60 -2.99 3.97
N ARG A 188 7.49 -3.98 4.01
CA ARG A 188 8.72 -4.01 3.20
C ARG A 188 9.47 -2.67 3.32
N ASP A 189 9.71 -2.26 4.56
CA ASP A 189 10.38 -1.02 4.99
C ASP A 189 9.69 0.30 4.64
N ARG A 190 8.53 0.26 3.97
CA ARG A 190 7.71 1.45 3.75
C ARG A 190 6.79 1.68 4.93
N VAL A 191 6.89 2.85 5.53
CA VAL A 191 6.02 3.32 6.60
C VAL A 191 4.80 4.03 6.03
N ARG A 192 3.63 3.68 6.54
CA ARG A 192 2.35 4.31 6.22
C ARG A 192 1.63 4.71 7.50
N LEU A 193 1.16 5.95 7.53
CA LEU A 193 0.31 6.47 8.59
C LEU A 193 -1.12 6.54 8.08
N LEU A 194 -1.99 5.70 8.64
CA LEU A 194 -3.42 5.69 8.33
C LEU A 194 -4.12 6.61 9.31
N CYS A 195 -4.57 7.75 8.79
CA CYS A 195 -5.20 8.80 9.58
C CYS A 195 -6.71 8.62 9.60
N LYS A 196 -7.35 9.16 10.64
CA LYS A 196 -8.79 9.42 10.67
C LYS A 196 -9.06 10.85 10.18
N VAL A 197 -10.33 11.17 9.94
CA VAL A 197 -10.76 12.53 9.59
C VAL A 197 -10.44 13.49 10.75
N GLY A 198 -9.93 14.68 10.44
CA GLY A 198 -9.66 15.77 11.38
C GLY A 198 -8.36 15.66 12.19
N VAL A 199 -7.48 14.69 11.89
CA VAL A 199 -6.25 14.46 12.67
C VAL A 199 -4.98 15.00 12.02
N VAL A 200 -5.08 15.55 10.81
CA VAL A 200 -3.95 16.12 10.06
C VAL A 200 -4.15 17.61 9.88
N GLU A 201 -3.17 18.40 10.29
CA GLU A 201 -3.20 19.86 10.18
C GLU A 201 -1.96 20.35 9.45
N VAL A 202 -2.13 21.31 8.52
CA VAL A 202 -1.00 22.03 7.93
C VAL A 202 -0.50 23.05 8.94
N ILE A 203 0.81 23.03 9.22
CA ILE A 203 1.44 23.86 10.24
C ILE A 203 2.67 24.58 9.67
N LYS A 204 3.16 25.57 10.42
CA LYS A 204 4.51 26.11 10.26
C LYS A 204 5.36 25.53 11.39
N PRO A 205 6.40 24.73 11.11
CA PRO A 205 7.19 24.12 12.16
C PRO A 205 8.17 25.15 12.76
N GLU A 206 8.64 24.90 13.97
CA GLU A 206 9.70 25.73 14.58
C GLU A 206 11.04 25.58 13.84
N LYS A 207 11.30 24.38 13.31
CA LYS A 207 12.48 24.06 12.51
C LYS A 207 12.06 23.37 11.22
N GLU A 208 12.62 23.81 10.09
CA GLU A 208 12.42 23.10 8.84
C GLU A 208 13.02 21.69 8.91
N ILE A 209 12.22 20.72 8.47
CA ILE A 209 12.67 19.35 8.25
C ILE A 209 13.45 19.31 6.93
N GLU A 210 14.72 18.90 7.01
CA GLU A 210 15.58 18.66 5.86
C GLU A 210 15.06 17.49 5.03
N VAL A 211 15.20 17.55 3.70
CA VAL A 211 14.76 16.46 2.84
C VAL A 211 15.94 15.50 2.64
N PRO A 212 15.80 14.20 2.94
CA PRO A 212 16.87 13.25 2.69
C PRO A 212 17.16 13.19 1.19
N ASN A 213 18.44 13.20 0.81
CA ASN A 213 18.81 13.04 -0.59
C ASN A 213 18.47 11.62 -1.05
N ARG A 214 17.57 11.52 -2.03
CA ARG A 214 17.14 10.25 -2.63
C ARG A 214 17.51 10.15 -4.11
N LEU A 215 18.25 11.13 -4.65
CA LEU A 215 18.71 11.09 -6.03
C LEU A 215 19.77 10.00 -6.20
N VAL A 216 19.56 9.13 -7.17
CA VAL A 216 20.46 8.04 -7.55
C VAL A 216 20.83 8.21 -9.02
N HIS A 217 22.12 8.14 -9.34
CA HIS A 217 22.57 8.17 -10.73
C HIS A 217 22.34 6.82 -11.41
N LEU A 218 21.99 6.84 -12.70
CA LEU A 218 21.71 5.61 -13.44
C LEU A 218 22.92 4.69 -13.53
N ARG A 219 24.14 5.25 -13.54
CA ARG A 219 25.39 4.46 -13.51
C ARG A 219 25.49 3.56 -12.26
N GLU A 220 25.02 4.05 -11.11
CA GLU A 220 25.04 3.29 -9.85
C GLU A 220 24.03 2.13 -9.92
N ILE A 221 22.89 2.33 -10.60
CA ILE A 221 21.92 1.27 -10.86
C ILE A 221 22.50 0.22 -11.82
N VAL A 222 23.10 0.64 -12.94
CA VAL A 222 23.74 -0.27 -13.91
C VAL A 222 24.83 -1.13 -13.26
N SER A 223 25.63 -0.54 -12.36
CA SER A 223 26.68 -1.25 -11.63
C SER A 223 26.18 -2.26 -10.59
N GLY A 224 24.88 -2.22 -10.26
CA GLY A 224 24.28 -3.07 -9.23
C GLY A 224 24.41 -2.54 -7.80
N GLU A 225 25.07 -1.40 -7.58
CA GLU A 225 25.28 -0.79 -6.25
C GLU A 225 23.97 -0.40 -5.54
N ARG A 226 22.88 -0.22 -6.30
CA ARG A 226 21.59 0.32 -5.83
C ARG A 226 20.43 -0.66 -5.97
N VAL A 227 20.71 -1.96 -6.08
CA VAL A 227 19.69 -3.00 -6.19
C VAL A 227 18.92 -3.12 -4.87
N ASP A 228 17.62 -3.36 -4.97
CA ASP A 228 16.66 -3.46 -3.86
C ASP A 228 16.44 -2.15 -3.07
N GLU A 229 17.03 -1.05 -3.52
CA GLU A 229 16.71 0.28 -3.01
C GLU A 229 15.29 0.72 -3.39
N ARG A 230 14.70 1.52 -2.51
CA ARG A 230 13.31 1.95 -2.57
C ARG A 230 13.22 3.44 -2.31
N ASP A 231 12.14 4.02 -2.81
CA ASP A 231 11.85 5.43 -2.64
C ASP A 231 12.98 6.33 -3.17
N VAL A 232 13.63 5.86 -4.24
CA VAL A 232 14.70 6.60 -4.90
C VAL A 232 14.12 7.55 -5.94
N ILE A 233 14.90 8.55 -6.28
CA ILE A 233 14.65 9.52 -7.33
C ILE A 233 15.70 9.30 -8.41
N VAL A 234 15.29 9.20 -9.67
CA VAL A 234 16.21 9.12 -10.80
C VAL A 234 15.85 10.18 -11.83
N GLU A 235 16.85 10.67 -12.54
CA GLU A 235 16.69 11.63 -13.63
C GLU A 235 17.36 11.11 -14.89
N GLY A 236 16.81 11.50 -16.04
CA GLY A 236 17.41 11.17 -17.32
C GLY A 236 16.50 11.47 -18.49
N ILE A 237 16.96 11.14 -19.68
CA ILE A 237 16.19 11.24 -20.92
C ILE A 237 15.37 9.97 -21.09
N LEU A 238 14.05 10.10 -21.29
CA LEU A 238 13.19 9.01 -21.72
C LEU A 238 13.61 8.59 -23.13
N TYR A 239 14.46 7.57 -23.25
CA TYR A 239 15.13 7.24 -24.49
C TYR A 239 14.21 6.50 -25.47
N THR A 240 13.57 5.44 -25.00
CA THR A 240 12.55 4.73 -25.78
C THR A 240 11.51 4.09 -24.86
N LYS A 241 10.31 3.84 -25.37
CA LYS A 241 9.23 3.13 -24.70
C LYS A 241 8.46 2.22 -25.65
N THR A 242 7.93 1.13 -25.10
CA THR A 242 6.97 0.29 -25.79
C THR A 242 5.60 0.96 -25.82
N GLN A 243 4.72 0.54 -26.74
CA GLN A 243 3.30 0.86 -26.59
C GLN A 243 2.73 0.20 -25.31
N PRO A 244 1.74 0.81 -24.64
CA PRO A 244 1.05 0.17 -23.53
C PRO A 244 0.43 -1.15 -23.95
N MET A 245 0.73 -2.20 -23.19
CA MET A 245 0.19 -3.54 -23.41
C MET A 245 -0.81 -3.88 -22.31
N SER A 246 -1.94 -4.44 -22.69
CA SER A 246 -2.89 -5.02 -21.74
C SER A 246 -2.42 -6.41 -21.30
N ILE A 247 -2.10 -6.55 -20.01
CA ILE A 247 -1.73 -7.83 -19.42
C ILE A 247 -2.88 -8.32 -18.55
N LYS A 248 -3.34 -9.55 -18.81
CA LYS A 248 -4.22 -10.24 -17.88
C LYS A 248 -3.42 -10.60 -16.63
N THR A 249 -3.63 -9.83 -15.58
CA THR A 249 -3.16 -10.20 -14.25
C THR A 249 -4.27 -10.96 -13.52
N ARG A 250 -3.92 -11.66 -12.44
CA ARG A 250 -4.91 -12.26 -11.53
C ARG A 250 -5.86 -11.26 -10.87
N PHE A 251 -5.49 -9.96 -10.85
CA PHE A 251 -6.30 -8.85 -10.35
C PHE A 251 -7.13 -8.17 -11.46
N GLY A 252 -7.24 -8.82 -12.63
CA GLY A 252 -7.85 -8.26 -13.82
C GLY A 252 -6.82 -7.71 -14.81
N GLU A 253 -7.32 -7.08 -15.85
CA GLU A 253 -6.49 -6.44 -16.86
C GLU A 253 -5.73 -5.26 -16.25
N ALA A 254 -4.44 -5.16 -16.56
CA ALA A 254 -3.60 -4.03 -16.18
C ALA A 254 -2.75 -3.64 -17.38
N LYS A 255 -2.65 -2.34 -17.64
CA LYS A 255 -1.69 -1.83 -18.63
C LYS A 255 -0.28 -1.95 -18.08
N LYS A 256 0.66 -2.35 -18.93
CA LYS A 256 2.10 -2.37 -18.69
C LYS A 256 2.79 -1.62 -19.83
N LEU A 257 3.78 -0.82 -19.49
CA LEU A 257 4.65 -0.14 -20.46
C LEU A 257 6.11 -0.31 -20.01
N GLY A 258 6.96 -0.81 -20.91
CA GLY A 258 8.41 -0.89 -20.69
C GLY A 258 9.09 0.30 -21.33
N PHE A 259 10.11 0.85 -20.69
CA PHE A 259 10.85 2.01 -21.20
C PHE A 259 12.33 1.92 -20.84
N TRP A 260 13.12 2.79 -21.45
CA TRP A 260 14.52 3.02 -21.14
C TRP A 260 14.72 4.48 -20.78
N ILE A 261 15.43 4.71 -19.67
CA ILE A 261 15.88 6.04 -19.24
C ILE A 261 17.40 6.10 -19.34
N LYS A 262 17.95 7.22 -19.83
CA LYS A 262 19.37 7.41 -20.11
C LYS A 262 19.95 8.63 -19.42
N GLU A 263 21.15 8.49 -18.86
CA GLU A 263 21.96 9.54 -18.23
C GLU A 263 23.40 9.34 -18.68
N GLY A 264 23.92 10.22 -19.53
CA GLY A 264 25.24 10.03 -20.15
C GLY A 264 25.32 8.73 -20.94
N GLU A 265 26.24 7.84 -20.57
CA GLU A 265 26.38 6.50 -21.17
C GLU A 265 25.53 5.43 -20.48
N ALA A 266 25.00 5.71 -19.28
CA ALA A 266 24.19 4.76 -18.54
C ALA A 266 22.75 4.74 -19.08
N ALA A 267 22.23 3.55 -19.34
CA ALA A 267 20.84 3.32 -19.71
C ALA A 267 20.26 2.21 -18.83
N VAL A 268 19.09 2.45 -18.25
CA VAL A 268 18.42 1.51 -17.35
C VAL A 268 17.02 1.24 -17.87
N GLN A 269 16.65 -0.04 -17.89
CA GLN A 269 15.30 -0.45 -18.21
C GLN A 269 14.36 -0.09 -17.05
N GLY A 270 13.17 0.37 -17.37
CA GLY A 270 12.11 0.55 -16.40
C GLY A 270 10.78 -0.03 -16.85
N VAL A 271 9.90 -0.22 -15.87
CA VAL A 271 8.56 -0.74 -16.06
C VAL A 271 7.53 0.12 -15.34
N ALA A 272 6.50 0.52 -16.08
CA ALA A 272 5.34 1.23 -15.57
C ALA A 272 4.10 0.34 -15.65
N TRP A 273 3.23 0.46 -14.65
CA TRP A 273 1.99 -0.30 -14.55
C TRP A 273 0.79 0.63 -14.38
N ARG A 274 -0.38 0.17 -14.85
CA ARG A 274 -1.69 0.81 -14.65
C ARG A 274 -1.68 2.28 -15.09
N ASP A 275 -2.04 3.18 -14.18
CA ASP A 275 -2.08 4.63 -14.38
C ASP A 275 -0.71 5.19 -14.78
N LYS A 276 0.38 4.68 -14.18
CA LYS A 276 1.74 5.14 -14.54
C LYS A 276 2.16 4.72 -15.94
N ALA A 277 1.66 3.59 -16.44
CA ALA A 277 1.87 3.22 -17.84
C ALA A 277 1.17 4.21 -18.79
N GLU A 278 -0.04 4.65 -18.45
CA GLU A 278 -0.79 5.63 -19.25
C GLU A 278 -0.22 7.04 -19.16
N GLU A 279 0.29 7.44 -17.98
CA GLU A 279 0.96 8.71 -17.77
C GLU A 279 2.24 8.80 -18.60
N LEU A 280 3.10 7.77 -18.53
CA LEU A 280 4.36 7.73 -19.28
C LEU A 280 4.14 7.60 -20.81
N ASP A 281 3.06 6.96 -21.24
CA ASP A 281 2.68 6.87 -22.65
C ASP A 281 2.40 8.25 -23.27
N LYS A 282 1.99 9.24 -22.48
CA LYS A 282 1.73 10.61 -22.96
C LYS A 282 2.99 11.47 -23.08
N ILE A 283 4.11 11.04 -22.49
CA ILE A 283 5.36 11.80 -22.49
C ILE A 283 6.18 11.43 -23.73
N SER A 284 6.61 12.40 -24.54
CA SER A 284 7.41 12.11 -25.74
C SER A 284 8.78 11.50 -25.40
N GLU A 285 9.22 10.53 -26.20
CA GLU A 285 10.62 10.08 -26.19
C GLU A 285 11.54 11.29 -26.47
N GLY A 286 12.72 11.30 -25.85
CA GLY A 286 13.64 12.45 -25.83
C GLY A 286 13.38 13.47 -24.72
N SER A 287 12.24 13.39 -24.02
CA SER A 287 11.98 14.30 -22.88
C SER A 287 12.90 13.98 -21.70
N ARG A 288 13.44 15.02 -21.05
CA ARG A 288 14.11 14.88 -19.76
C ARG A 288 13.03 14.69 -18.69
N ILE A 289 13.14 13.62 -17.91
CA ILE A 289 12.18 13.25 -16.89
C ILE A 289 12.87 13.03 -15.53
N ARG A 290 12.15 13.34 -14.46
CA ARG A 290 12.47 12.91 -13.10
C ARG A 290 11.40 11.91 -12.65
N LEU A 291 11.85 10.76 -12.18
CA LEU A 291 11.00 9.73 -11.61
C LEU A 291 11.24 9.68 -10.11
N LYS A 292 10.25 10.06 -9.32
CA LYS A 292 10.35 10.09 -7.85
C LYS A 292 9.68 8.87 -7.25
N TRP A 293 10.24 8.39 -6.14
CA TRP A 293 9.70 7.29 -5.33
C TRP A 293 9.60 5.97 -6.08
N VAL A 294 10.56 5.70 -6.97
CA VAL A 294 10.67 4.43 -7.68
C VAL A 294 11.41 3.40 -6.83
N ASP A 295 11.22 2.13 -7.17
CA ASP A 295 12.02 1.04 -6.62
C ASP A 295 13.01 0.55 -7.68
N VAL A 296 14.20 0.12 -7.26
CA VAL A 296 15.17 -0.57 -8.11
C VAL A 296 15.17 -2.04 -7.69
N ARG A 297 14.96 -2.94 -8.65
CA ARG A 297 14.89 -4.39 -8.38
C ARG A 297 15.55 -5.17 -9.49
N MET A 298 15.93 -6.42 -9.21
CA MET A 298 16.34 -7.33 -10.27
C MET A 298 15.13 -7.81 -11.08
N ASN A 299 15.24 -7.75 -12.40
CA ASN A 299 14.29 -8.37 -13.32
C ASN A 299 14.54 -9.88 -13.43
N ILE A 300 13.74 -10.57 -14.26
CA ILE A 300 13.85 -12.03 -14.47
C ILE A 300 15.17 -12.46 -15.16
N PHE A 301 15.90 -11.52 -15.74
CA PHE A 301 17.20 -11.72 -16.37
C PHE A 301 18.36 -11.36 -15.42
N ASN A 302 18.05 -11.07 -14.15
CA ASN A 302 19.02 -10.65 -13.13
C ASN A 302 19.72 -9.33 -13.46
N GLU A 303 19.01 -8.44 -14.16
CA GLU A 303 19.45 -7.08 -14.47
C GLU A 303 18.67 -6.08 -13.61
N PRO A 304 19.30 -4.99 -13.13
CA PRO A 304 18.61 -3.92 -12.43
C PRO A 304 17.54 -3.23 -13.31
N GLU A 305 16.32 -3.11 -12.77
CA GLU A 305 15.17 -2.51 -13.43
C GLU A 305 14.47 -1.50 -12.51
N ILE A 306 14.17 -0.32 -13.04
CA ILE A 306 13.40 0.72 -12.35
C ILE A 306 11.91 0.39 -12.41
N ASN A 307 11.29 0.22 -11.25
CA ASN A 307 9.88 -0.15 -11.11
C ASN A 307 9.06 1.05 -10.65
N LEU A 308 8.11 1.47 -11.49
CA LEU A 308 7.15 2.53 -11.14
C LEU A 308 5.94 1.92 -10.42
N GLY A 309 5.69 2.43 -9.22
CA GLY A 309 4.56 2.04 -8.39
C GLY A 309 3.44 3.09 -8.41
N SER A 310 2.36 2.79 -7.69
CA SER A 310 1.23 3.73 -7.51
C SER A 310 1.59 5.01 -6.74
N ASP A 311 2.78 5.06 -6.14
CA ASP A 311 3.31 6.23 -5.42
C ASP A 311 4.29 7.03 -6.30
N THR A 312 4.65 6.54 -7.48
CA THR A 312 5.63 7.23 -8.32
C THR A 312 5.06 8.55 -8.82
N VAL A 313 5.86 9.61 -8.74
CA VAL A 313 5.59 10.88 -9.41
C VAL A 313 6.53 11.02 -10.61
N ILE A 314 5.95 11.33 -11.77
CA ILE A 314 6.70 11.54 -13.01
C ILE A 314 6.67 13.04 -13.30
N GLU A 315 7.84 13.68 -13.33
CA GLU A 315 7.98 15.09 -13.69
C GLU A 315 8.68 15.15 -15.06
N VAL A 316 8.12 15.91 -16.01
CA VAL A 316 8.85 16.29 -17.23
C VAL A 316 9.61 17.57 -16.90
N LEU A 317 10.92 17.53 -17.02
CA LEU A 317 11.79 18.67 -16.76
C LEU A 317 11.89 19.52 -18.02
N GLU A 318 11.71 20.83 -17.89
CA GLU A 318 11.97 21.76 -18.99
C GLU A 318 13.46 21.70 -19.34
N SER A 319 13.77 21.57 -20.63
CA SER A 319 15.14 21.62 -21.11
C SER A 319 15.66 23.05 -21.00
N SER A 320 16.59 23.29 -20.07
CA SER A 320 17.44 24.49 -20.09
C SER A 320 18.11 24.57 -21.47
N GLN A 321 17.92 25.67 -22.20
CA GLN A 321 18.54 25.89 -23.52
C GLN A 321 20.09 25.89 -23.50
N GLU A 322 20.72 25.64 -22.37
CA GLU A 322 22.17 25.61 -22.19
C GLU A 322 22.82 24.25 -22.47
N GLU A 323 22.07 23.14 -22.51
CA GLU A 323 22.64 21.80 -22.75
C GLU A 323 22.71 21.39 -24.24
N LEU A 324 22.38 22.30 -25.16
CA LEU A 324 22.41 22.08 -26.62
C LEU A 324 23.48 22.92 -27.34
N LYS A 325 24.49 23.43 -26.64
CA LYS A 325 25.67 24.08 -27.24
C LYS A 325 26.94 23.28 -26.98
#